data_AF-A0A0F0HYX6-F1
#
_entry.id   AF-A0A0F0HYX6-F1
#
_cell.length_a   1.000
_cell.length_b   1.000
_cell.length_c   1.000
_cell.angle_alpha   90.00
_cell.angle_beta   90.00
_cell.angle_gamma   90.00
#
_symmetry.space_group_name_H-M   'P 1'
#
loop_
_entity.id
_entity.type
_entity.pdbx_description
1 polymer ?
#
loop_
_entity_poly.entity_id
_entity_poly.type
_entity_poly.pdbx_seq_one_letter_code
_entity_poly.pdbx_strand_id
1 'polypeptide(L)'
;MLKMSLTETDFLPYPRTGERSREAGGNKVLDLRNKFEEEYYMMTVGAPKGKVVTDLIDEIKPKTMIELGCYMGYSAILFGDAVRRNGGDRYLNLELNPEWAAIANMLIELAGLRDFVRVIVGRSDVSLDRLYRSGEVSKIELMFLDHYKPAYLTDLKLCEHHGMIVPGLVLAADNVLYPGNPPYLEYARSSVEQKRETAKGGPMKGYNVERISERQVNSYMPEGDTPAFEVIGNRNLVYQSVLRQPEGKRDAIEVTRCVGWVEQDGGILLDFGDHWMGVFIGFASQAVHTDAEGQPTPPHGYLTWNELLNPEIPGEQRKRRDVHDRTVTISEALIRHHGADPTTKPDMITLTNRADAPVVLNGWSIRNHKGDNEYLPDGAVLRRRRRQSFQLHNCALSDEGGTITLLNEQGLKVDGVRYTATQTSPGHVVSF
;
A
#
# COMPACT_ATOMS: atom_id res chain seq x y z
N MET A 1 24.04 -32.29 -18.87
CA MET A 1 25.06 -31.71 -19.77
C MET A 1 24.51 -31.79 -21.19
N LEU A 2 23.78 -30.76 -21.66
CA LEU A 2 23.31 -30.69 -23.04
C LEU A 2 24.46 -30.20 -23.91
N LYS A 3 24.89 -31.02 -24.88
CA LYS A 3 25.80 -30.58 -25.96
C LYS A 3 24.95 -30.01 -27.08
N MET A 4 25.02 -28.70 -27.29
CA MET A 4 24.58 -28.05 -28.52
C MET A 4 25.82 -27.79 -29.39
N SER A 5 25.79 -28.21 -30.64
CA SER A 5 26.67 -27.68 -31.69
C SER A 5 25.94 -26.52 -32.37
N LEU A 6 26.00 -25.35 -31.76
CA LEU A 6 25.64 -24.09 -32.41
C LEU A 6 26.88 -23.55 -33.12
N THR A 7 26.74 -23.10 -34.37
CA THR A 7 27.85 -22.53 -35.14
C THR A 7 27.79 -21.00 -35.12
N GLU A 8 28.95 -20.32 -35.18
CA GLU A 8 29.01 -18.85 -35.24
C GLU A 8 28.15 -18.25 -36.37
N THR A 9 27.92 -19.00 -37.45
CA THR A 9 27.07 -18.63 -38.58
C THR A 9 25.59 -18.47 -38.26
N ASP A 10 25.09 -19.11 -37.19
CA ASP A 10 23.71 -18.93 -36.71
C ASP A 10 23.51 -17.57 -36.01
N PHE A 11 24.61 -16.88 -35.68
CA PHE A 11 24.64 -15.64 -34.90
C PHE A 11 25.36 -14.46 -35.59
N LEU A 12 25.76 -14.59 -36.87
CA LEU A 12 26.50 -13.52 -37.53
C LEU A 12 25.64 -12.25 -37.73
N PRO A 13 26.11 -11.07 -37.27
CA PRO A 13 25.47 -9.80 -37.57
C PRO A 13 25.81 -9.35 -39.00
N TYR A 14 24.79 -9.00 -39.80
CA TYR A 14 25.00 -8.14 -40.97
C TYR A 14 25.50 -6.75 -40.50
N PRO A 15 26.25 -6.00 -41.33
CA PRO A 15 27.00 -4.82 -40.89
C PRO A 15 26.09 -3.78 -40.24
N ARG A 16 26.55 -3.23 -39.11
CA ARG A 16 25.85 -2.19 -38.33
C ARG A 16 25.71 -0.90 -39.15
N THR A 17 24.53 -0.67 -39.71
CA THR A 17 24.07 0.67 -40.12
C THR A 17 22.56 0.81 -39.92
N GLY A 18 22.15 1.72 -39.03
CA GLY A 18 20.81 2.30 -38.95
C GLY A 18 19.74 1.51 -38.19
N GLU A 19 18.77 2.25 -37.64
CA GLU A 19 17.65 1.84 -36.76
C GLU A 19 16.93 0.53 -37.14
N ARG A 20 16.93 0.14 -38.43
CA ARG A 20 16.37 -1.14 -38.92
C ARG A 20 17.07 -2.39 -38.40
N SER A 21 18.33 -2.33 -37.95
CA SER A 21 19.06 -3.53 -37.51
C SER A 21 18.69 -3.99 -36.09
N ARG A 22 18.10 -3.13 -35.26
CA ARG A 22 17.76 -3.44 -33.87
C ARG A 22 16.40 -4.15 -33.74
N GLU A 23 15.40 -3.73 -34.53
CA GLU A 23 14.10 -4.43 -34.63
C GLU A 23 14.26 -5.87 -35.15
N ALA A 24 15.21 -6.09 -36.07
CA ALA A 24 15.47 -7.42 -36.63
C ALA A 24 16.11 -8.40 -35.65
N GLY A 25 16.73 -7.92 -34.56
CA GLY A 25 17.40 -8.77 -33.55
C GLY A 25 16.41 -9.40 -32.56
N GLY A 26 15.52 -8.59 -31.99
CA GLY A 26 14.51 -9.05 -31.02
C GLY A 26 13.56 -10.09 -31.61
N ASN A 27 13.02 -9.84 -32.80
CA ASN A 27 12.13 -10.79 -33.49
C ASN A 27 12.82 -12.12 -33.79
N LYS A 28 14.11 -12.12 -34.17
CA LYS A 28 14.85 -13.37 -34.44
C LYS A 28 15.06 -14.22 -33.19
N VAL A 29 15.31 -13.62 -32.02
CA VAL A 29 15.46 -14.37 -30.76
C VAL A 29 14.14 -15.02 -30.37
N LEU A 30 13.03 -14.29 -30.51
CA LEU A 30 11.68 -14.81 -30.23
C LEU A 30 11.29 -15.91 -31.24
N ASP A 31 11.60 -15.75 -32.52
CA ASP A 31 11.31 -16.71 -33.58
C ASP A 31 12.11 -18.02 -33.44
N LEU A 32 13.41 -17.94 -33.13
CA LEU A 32 14.26 -19.11 -32.88
C LEU A 32 13.74 -19.91 -31.68
N ARG A 33 13.26 -19.22 -30.65
CA ARG A 33 12.67 -19.87 -29.49
C ARG A 33 11.27 -20.44 -29.77
N ASN A 34 10.42 -19.74 -30.53
CA ASN A 34 9.11 -20.29 -30.93
C ASN A 34 9.26 -21.66 -31.61
N LYS A 35 10.27 -21.80 -32.48
CA LYS A 35 10.63 -23.08 -33.10
C LYS A 35 11.13 -24.10 -32.07
N PHE A 36 11.90 -23.67 -31.07
CA PHE A 36 12.39 -24.55 -30.02
C PHE A 36 11.27 -25.01 -29.05
N GLU A 37 10.24 -24.20 -28.82
CA GLU A 37 9.06 -24.57 -28.01
C GLU A 37 8.15 -25.60 -28.71
N GLU A 38 8.18 -25.67 -30.05
CA GLU A 38 7.53 -26.75 -30.80
C GLU A 38 8.21 -28.11 -30.55
N GLU A 39 9.52 -28.11 -30.28
CA GLU A 39 10.31 -29.33 -30.05
C GLU A 39 10.49 -29.69 -28.56
N TYR A 40 10.50 -28.69 -27.66
CA TYR A 40 10.76 -28.87 -26.23
C TYR A 40 9.81 -28.04 -25.37
N TYR A 41 9.20 -28.66 -24.36
CA TYR A 41 8.33 -27.94 -23.40
C TYR A 41 9.13 -26.92 -22.58
N MET A 42 8.76 -25.64 -22.67
CA MET A 42 9.34 -24.55 -21.87
C MET A 42 8.29 -23.85 -21.02
N MET A 43 8.69 -23.38 -19.83
CA MET A 43 7.83 -22.65 -18.88
C MET A 43 7.77 -21.15 -19.23
N THR A 44 7.28 -20.78 -20.41
CA THR A 44 7.10 -19.37 -20.78
C THR A 44 5.62 -18.99 -20.84
N VAL A 45 5.35 -17.68 -20.81
CA VAL A 45 3.99 -17.13 -21.03
C VAL A 45 3.38 -17.60 -22.36
N GLY A 46 4.19 -17.93 -23.38
CA GLY A 46 3.75 -18.37 -24.69
C GLY A 46 3.07 -17.26 -25.52
N ALA A 47 3.06 -17.42 -26.85
CA ALA A 47 2.60 -16.34 -27.75
C ALA A 47 1.15 -15.85 -27.50
N PRO A 48 0.14 -16.72 -27.25
CA PRO A 48 -1.25 -16.24 -27.08
C PRO A 48 -1.49 -15.42 -25.82
N LYS A 49 -0.88 -15.78 -24.67
CA LYS A 49 -0.95 -14.96 -23.45
C LYS A 49 -0.02 -13.76 -23.54
N GLY A 50 1.13 -13.90 -24.18
CA GLY A 50 2.03 -12.79 -24.50
C GLY A 50 1.30 -11.67 -25.26
N LYS A 51 0.44 -12.03 -26.22
CA LYS A 51 -0.41 -11.07 -26.93
C LYS A 51 -1.32 -10.26 -26.01
N VAL A 52 -1.93 -10.90 -25.01
CA VAL A 52 -2.79 -10.19 -24.03
C VAL A 52 -1.99 -9.10 -23.32
N VAL A 53 -0.77 -9.39 -22.90
CA VAL A 53 0.08 -8.43 -22.18
C VAL A 53 0.62 -7.35 -23.12
N THR A 54 1.00 -7.68 -24.36
CA THR A 54 1.41 -6.65 -25.34
C THR A 54 0.26 -5.72 -25.71
N ASP A 55 -0.97 -6.24 -25.83
CA ASP A 55 -2.15 -5.41 -26.09
C ASP A 55 -2.41 -4.43 -24.91
N LEU A 56 -2.16 -4.87 -23.66
CA LEU A 56 -2.19 -3.97 -22.49
C LEU A 56 -1.08 -2.92 -22.53
N ILE A 57 0.12 -3.27 -22.98
CA ILE A 57 1.24 -2.32 -23.12
C ILE A 57 0.90 -1.26 -24.17
N ASP A 58 0.31 -1.64 -25.30
CA ASP A 58 -0.12 -0.71 -26.36
C ASP A 58 -1.25 0.23 -25.88
N GLU A 59 -2.15 -0.27 -25.02
CA GLU A 59 -3.22 0.51 -24.41
C GLU A 59 -2.70 1.50 -23.36
N ILE A 60 -1.87 1.02 -22.42
CA ILE A 60 -1.44 1.78 -21.23
C ILE A 60 -0.28 2.70 -21.55
N LYS A 61 0.61 2.30 -22.46
CA LYS A 61 1.88 2.97 -22.79
C LYS A 61 2.71 3.27 -21.52
N PRO A 62 3.04 2.24 -20.73
CA PRO A 62 3.65 2.42 -19.42
C PRO A 62 5.04 3.07 -19.55
N LYS A 63 5.34 4.01 -18.64
CA LYS A 63 6.67 4.62 -18.56
C LYS A 63 7.65 3.73 -17.82
N THR A 64 7.17 3.09 -16.75
CA THR A 64 7.90 2.05 -16.04
C THR A 64 7.03 0.81 -15.96
N MET A 65 7.59 -0.33 -16.40
CA MET A 65 6.99 -1.65 -16.22
C MET A 65 7.89 -2.50 -15.32
N ILE A 66 7.27 -3.21 -14.37
CA ILE A 66 7.96 -4.20 -13.52
C ILE A 66 7.45 -5.60 -13.86
N GLU A 67 8.36 -6.54 -13.99
CA GLU A 67 8.06 -7.96 -14.11
C GLU A 67 8.67 -8.72 -12.92
N LEU A 68 7.86 -9.61 -12.32
CA LEU A 68 8.30 -10.53 -11.28
C LEU A 68 8.43 -11.93 -11.89
N GLY A 69 9.67 -12.40 -12.01
CA GLY A 69 10.06 -13.66 -12.66
C GLY A 69 10.60 -13.43 -14.07
N CYS A 70 11.86 -13.80 -14.35
CA CYS A 70 12.45 -13.71 -15.69
C CYS A 70 12.56 -15.05 -16.37
N TYR A 71 12.89 -16.08 -15.58
CA TYR A 71 13.38 -17.35 -16.10
C TYR A 71 14.53 -17.09 -17.11
N MET A 72 14.37 -17.48 -18.38
CA MET A 72 15.36 -17.24 -19.43
C MET A 72 15.16 -15.91 -20.19
N GLY A 73 14.26 -15.02 -19.76
CA GLY A 73 14.12 -13.67 -20.30
C GLY A 73 13.22 -13.51 -21.53
N TYR A 74 12.40 -14.51 -21.86
CA TYR A 74 11.50 -14.42 -23.03
C TYR A 74 10.50 -13.26 -22.91
N SER A 75 9.75 -13.23 -21.81
CA SER A 75 8.77 -12.18 -21.51
C SER A 75 9.45 -10.82 -21.35
N ALA A 76 10.61 -10.78 -20.70
CA ALA A 76 11.42 -9.57 -20.60
C ALA A 76 11.82 -8.99 -21.97
N ILE A 77 12.17 -9.84 -22.96
CA ILE A 77 12.46 -9.39 -24.34
C ILE A 77 11.18 -8.92 -25.04
N LEU A 78 10.13 -9.74 -25.02
CA LEU A 78 8.86 -9.45 -25.70
C LEU A 78 8.22 -8.15 -25.18
N PHE A 79 8.09 -8.04 -23.86
CA PHE A 79 7.45 -6.90 -23.20
C PHE A 79 8.41 -5.71 -23.14
N GLY A 80 9.70 -5.93 -22.89
CA GLY A 80 10.70 -4.86 -22.91
C GLY A 80 10.74 -4.13 -24.26
N ASP A 81 10.71 -4.87 -25.37
CA ASP A 81 10.63 -4.26 -26.70
C ASP A 81 9.29 -3.52 -26.92
N ALA A 82 8.16 -4.12 -26.52
CA ALA A 82 6.85 -3.47 -26.64
C ALA A 82 6.74 -2.17 -25.83
N VAL A 83 7.25 -2.15 -24.59
CA VAL A 83 7.29 -0.94 -23.75
C VAL A 83 8.18 0.12 -24.39
N ARG A 84 9.37 -0.26 -24.88
CA ARG A 84 10.28 0.65 -25.58
C ARG A 84 9.64 1.28 -26.82
N ARG A 85 8.97 0.47 -27.66
CA ARG A 85 8.27 0.96 -28.87
C ARG A 85 7.13 1.91 -28.55
N ASN A 86 6.48 1.74 -27.40
CA ASN A 86 5.44 2.65 -26.90
C ASN A 86 6.00 3.90 -26.19
N GLY A 87 7.32 4.12 -26.24
CA GLY A 87 7.98 5.28 -25.65
C GLY A 87 8.09 5.21 -24.13
N GLY A 88 8.10 4.01 -23.55
CA GLY A 88 8.43 3.80 -22.15
C GLY A 88 9.89 4.14 -21.84
N ASP A 89 10.20 4.39 -20.58
CA ASP A 89 11.51 4.88 -20.16
C ASP A 89 12.42 3.74 -19.66
N ARG A 90 11.81 2.69 -19.06
CA ARG A 90 12.56 1.53 -18.55
C ARG A 90 11.67 0.30 -18.31
N TYR A 91 12.32 -0.86 -18.28
CA TYR A 91 11.75 -2.14 -17.88
C TYR A 91 12.60 -2.78 -16.78
N LEU A 92 11.98 -3.08 -15.63
CA LEU A 92 12.66 -3.74 -14.51
C LEU A 92 12.14 -5.16 -14.38
N ASN A 93 13.04 -6.14 -14.36
CA ASN A 93 12.70 -7.53 -14.11
C ASN A 93 13.36 -8.00 -12.81
N LEU A 94 12.62 -8.69 -11.95
CA LEU A 94 13.10 -9.25 -10.69
C LEU A 94 13.17 -10.77 -10.81
N GLU A 95 14.38 -11.32 -10.71
CA GLU A 95 14.65 -12.76 -10.84
C GLU A 95 15.35 -13.30 -9.59
N LEU A 96 14.78 -14.35 -9.01
CA LEU A 96 15.32 -14.96 -7.80
C LEU A 96 16.66 -15.65 -8.09
N ASN A 97 16.74 -16.40 -9.19
CA ASN A 97 17.87 -17.28 -9.43
C ASN A 97 18.98 -16.63 -10.27
N PRO A 98 20.22 -16.51 -9.74
CA PRO A 98 21.32 -15.86 -10.44
C PRO A 98 21.70 -16.52 -11.78
N GLU A 99 21.58 -17.84 -11.93
CA GLU A 99 21.97 -18.50 -13.19
C GLU A 99 20.97 -18.18 -14.31
N TRP A 100 19.68 -18.10 -13.98
CA TRP A 100 18.60 -17.76 -14.89
C TRP A 100 18.70 -16.29 -15.27
N ALA A 101 18.97 -15.41 -14.29
CA ALA A 101 19.25 -14.01 -14.55
C ALA A 101 20.47 -13.81 -15.47
N ALA A 102 21.53 -14.62 -15.32
CA ALA A 102 22.69 -14.55 -16.21
C ALA A 102 22.33 -14.95 -17.65
N ILE A 103 21.56 -16.03 -17.83
CA ILE A 103 21.04 -16.46 -19.13
C ILE A 103 20.14 -15.39 -19.75
N ALA A 104 19.20 -14.85 -18.98
CA ALA A 104 18.31 -13.80 -19.42
C ALA A 104 19.08 -12.55 -19.87
N ASN A 105 20.08 -12.10 -19.11
CA ASN A 105 20.91 -10.95 -19.50
C ASN A 105 21.63 -11.17 -20.84
N MET A 106 22.17 -12.37 -21.10
CA MET A 106 22.79 -12.68 -22.38
C MET A 106 21.79 -12.59 -23.54
N LEU A 107 20.57 -13.12 -23.36
CA LEU A 107 19.53 -13.10 -24.39
C LEU A 107 18.95 -11.69 -24.60
N ILE A 108 18.77 -10.91 -23.53
CA ILE A 108 18.37 -9.51 -23.57
C ILE A 108 19.42 -8.66 -24.31
N GLU A 109 20.70 -8.91 -24.06
CA GLU A 109 21.80 -8.25 -24.78
C GLU A 109 21.80 -8.61 -26.26
N LEU A 110 21.63 -9.90 -26.59
CA LEU A 110 21.52 -10.35 -27.98
C LEU A 110 20.32 -9.73 -28.70
N ALA A 111 19.20 -9.54 -27.99
CA ALA A 111 18.01 -8.86 -28.49
C ALA A 111 18.17 -7.33 -28.62
N GLY A 112 19.31 -6.76 -28.17
CA GLY A 112 19.57 -5.33 -28.24
C GLY A 112 18.72 -4.49 -27.28
N LEU A 113 18.44 -5.03 -26.10
CA LEU A 113 17.61 -4.42 -25.05
C LEU A 113 18.37 -4.14 -23.75
N ARG A 114 19.69 -4.36 -23.72
CA ARG A 114 20.53 -4.23 -22.51
C ARG A 114 20.51 -2.83 -21.88
N ASP A 115 20.33 -1.80 -22.70
CA ASP A 115 20.23 -0.40 -22.27
C ASP A 115 18.84 -0.03 -21.73
N PHE A 116 17.86 -0.94 -21.83
CA PHE A 116 16.45 -0.67 -21.50
C PHE A 116 15.88 -1.61 -20.44
N VAL A 117 16.22 -2.90 -20.53
CA VAL A 117 15.77 -3.95 -19.61
C VAL A 117 16.84 -4.19 -18.56
N ARG A 118 16.52 -3.94 -17.29
CA ARG A 118 17.39 -4.22 -16.14
C ARG A 118 16.88 -5.42 -15.37
N VAL A 119 17.67 -6.50 -15.33
CA VAL A 119 17.43 -7.67 -14.48
C VAL A 119 18.04 -7.43 -13.09
N ILE A 120 17.24 -7.56 -12.05
CA ILE A 120 17.60 -7.41 -10.65
C ILE A 120 17.57 -8.80 -10.01
N VAL A 121 18.73 -9.28 -9.57
CA VAL A 121 18.85 -10.59 -8.93
C VAL A 121 18.48 -10.48 -7.46
N GLY A 122 17.47 -11.22 -7.04
CA GLY A 122 17.01 -11.28 -5.66
C GLY A 122 15.55 -11.67 -5.54
N ARG A 123 15.11 -11.92 -4.30
CA ARG A 123 13.70 -12.15 -4.00
C ARG A 123 12.87 -10.93 -4.36
N SER A 124 11.65 -11.17 -4.81
CA SER A 124 10.72 -10.13 -5.25
C SER A 124 10.39 -9.15 -4.12
N ASP A 125 9.99 -9.66 -2.95
CA ASP A 125 9.68 -8.86 -1.75
C ASP A 125 10.82 -7.88 -1.38
N VAL A 126 12.04 -8.38 -1.20
CA VAL A 126 13.22 -7.56 -0.84
C VAL A 126 13.60 -6.57 -1.93
N SER A 127 13.47 -6.97 -3.20
CA SER A 127 13.83 -6.13 -4.34
C SER A 127 12.82 -4.99 -4.53
N LEU A 128 11.52 -5.28 -4.37
CA LEU A 128 10.44 -4.30 -4.42
C LEU A 128 10.58 -3.27 -3.29
N ASP A 129 10.73 -3.70 -2.03
CA ASP A 129 10.93 -2.80 -0.90
C ASP A 129 12.13 -1.86 -1.13
N ARG A 130 13.27 -2.39 -1.60
CA ARG A 130 14.45 -1.58 -1.93
C ARG A 130 14.17 -0.55 -3.02
N LEU A 131 13.53 -0.95 -4.11
CA LEU A 131 13.21 -0.05 -5.23
C LEU A 131 12.30 1.10 -4.78
N TYR A 132 11.32 0.81 -3.94
CA TYR A 132 10.35 1.79 -3.46
C TYR A 132 10.92 2.70 -2.38
N ARG A 133 11.65 2.16 -1.39
CA ARG A 133 12.24 2.97 -0.30
C ARG A 133 13.38 3.85 -0.76
N SER A 134 14.14 3.43 -1.78
CA SER A 134 15.20 4.25 -2.36
C SER A 134 14.67 5.38 -3.24
N GLY A 135 13.39 5.33 -3.65
CA GLY A 135 12.81 6.25 -4.61
C GLY A 135 13.27 6.03 -6.05
N GLU A 136 13.99 4.94 -6.34
CA GLU A 136 14.36 4.59 -7.73
C GLU A 136 13.11 4.41 -8.59
N VAL A 137 12.05 3.85 -8.00
CA VAL A 137 10.72 3.74 -8.60
C VAL A 137 9.73 4.48 -7.72
N SER A 138 9.16 5.56 -8.26
CA SER A 138 8.12 6.36 -7.61
C SER A 138 6.71 6.06 -8.13
N LYS A 139 6.61 5.38 -9.28
CA LYS A 139 5.36 5.00 -9.92
C LYS A 139 5.57 3.82 -10.85
N ILE A 140 4.54 2.97 -10.94
CA ILE A 140 4.42 1.88 -11.89
C ILE A 140 3.05 1.99 -12.58
N GLU A 141 3.00 1.75 -13.89
CA GLU A 141 1.74 1.75 -14.64
C GLU A 141 1.25 0.33 -14.98
N LEU A 142 2.20 -0.59 -15.18
CA LEU A 142 1.92 -2.00 -15.46
C LEU A 142 2.90 -2.89 -14.69
N MET A 143 2.39 -3.91 -14.02
CA MET A 143 3.19 -4.96 -13.39
C MET A 143 2.76 -6.33 -13.89
N PHE A 144 3.73 -7.16 -14.28
CA PHE A 144 3.51 -8.54 -14.70
C PHE A 144 3.97 -9.52 -13.61
N LEU A 145 3.11 -10.46 -13.22
CA LEU A 145 3.39 -11.46 -12.20
C LEU A 145 3.48 -12.84 -12.84
N ASP A 146 4.69 -13.41 -12.90
CA ASP A 146 4.92 -14.78 -13.38
C ASP A 146 5.98 -15.55 -12.56
N HIS A 147 6.16 -15.20 -11.29
CA HIS A 147 7.15 -15.82 -10.40
C HIS A 147 6.57 -16.96 -9.54
N TYR A 148 7.17 -17.17 -8.38
CA TYR A 148 6.71 -18.09 -7.34
C TYR A 148 5.27 -17.79 -6.88
N LYS A 149 4.33 -18.70 -7.21
CA LYS A 149 2.88 -18.44 -7.09
C LYS A 149 2.44 -18.02 -5.67
N PRO A 150 2.91 -18.65 -4.58
CA PRO A 150 2.54 -18.23 -3.23
C PRO A 150 2.93 -16.79 -2.87
N ALA A 151 3.92 -16.19 -3.55
CA ALA A 151 4.36 -14.82 -3.30
C ALA A 151 3.49 -13.74 -3.97
N TYR A 152 2.63 -14.07 -4.94
CA TYR A 152 1.83 -13.07 -5.67
C TYR A 152 1.00 -12.18 -4.75
N LEU A 153 0.30 -12.78 -3.79
CA LEU A 153 -0.56 -12.05 -2.85
C LEU A 153 0.29 -11.19 -1.90
N THR A 154 1.41 -11.73 -1.43
CA THR A 154 2.33 -11.02 -0.55
C THR A 154 2.93 -9.80 -1.25
N ASP A 155 3.42 -9.97 -2.48
CA ASP A 155 4.06 -8.91 -3.25
C ASP A 155 3.05 -7.83 -3.67
N LEU A 156 1.81 -8.22 -4.01
CA LEU A 156 0.72 -7.27 -4.21
C LEU A 156 0.50 -6.43 -2.95
N LYS A 157 0.30 -7.06 -1.78
CA LYS A 157 0.10 -6.35 -0.51
C LYS A 157 1.29 -5.48 -0.11
N LEU A 158 2.51 -5.89 -0.46
CA LEU A 158 3.70 -5.07 -0.27
C LEU A 158 3.66 -3.83 -1.16
N CYS A 159 3.34 -3.97 -2.45
CA CYS A 159 3.17 -2.83 -3.34
C CYS A 159 2.09 -1.86 -2.84
N GLU A 160 0.97 -2.38 -2.32
CA GLU A 160 -0.08 -1.56 -1.71
C GLU A 160 0.41 -0.84 -0.45
N HIS A 161 1.19 -1.51 0.41
CA HIS A 161 1.77 -0.94 1.62
C HIS A 161 2.71 0.24 1.31
N HIS A 162 3.48 0.14 0.22
CA HIS A 162 4.33 1.23 -0.25
C HIS A 162 3.59 2.32 -1.04
N GLY A 163 2.27 2.22 -1.21
CA GLY A 163 1.48 3.19 -1.98
C GLY A 163 1.75 3.15 -3.49
N MET A 164 2.30 2.04 -4.00
CA MET A 164 2.65 1.88 -5.42
C MET A 164 1.44 1.48 -6.26
N ILE A 165 0.39 0.94 -5.62
CA ILE A 165 -0.88 0.69 -6.28
C ILE A 165 -1.76 1.94 -6.22
N VAL A 166 -1.89 2.59 -7.36
CA VAL A 166 -2.67 3.82 -7.55
C VAL A 166 -3.67 3.65 -8.70
N PRO A 167 -4.76 4.44 -8.75
CA PRO A 167 -5.73 4.37 -9.83
C PRO A 167 -5.08 4.52 -11.21
N GLY A 168 -5.50 3.66 -12.14
CA GLY A 168 -4.91 3.53 -13.46
C GLY A 168 -3.80 2.49 -13.56
N LEU A 169 -3.21 2.05 -12.44
CA LEU A 169 -2.26 0.93 -12.45
C LEU A 169 -2.95 -0.36 -12.87
N VAL A 170 -2.25 -1.16 -13.67
CA VAL A 170 -2.69 -2.49 -14.09
C VAL A 170 -1.72 -3.58 -13.61
N LEU A 171 -2.27 -4.65 -13.06
CA LEU A 171 -1.58 -5.90 -12.76
C LEU A 171 -2.01 -6.94 -13.80
N ALA A 172 -1.05 -7.63 -14.39
CA ALA A 172 -1.28 -8.78 -15.26
C ALA A 172 -0.64 -10.00 -14.62
N ALA A 173 -1.45 -10.92 -14.09
CA ALA A 173 -0.96 -12.11 -13.41
C ALA A 173 -1.16 -13.36 -14.26
N ASP A 174 -0.08 -14.09 -14.50
CA ASP A 174 -0.09 -15.34 -15.25
C ASP A 174 -0.31 -16.57 -14.34
N ASN A 175 -0.77 -17.67 -14.93
CA ASN A 175 -0.98 -18.97 -14.28
C ASN A 175 -2.03 -18.98 -13.17
N VAL A 176 -3.01 -18.10 -13.28
CA VAL A 176 -4.07 -17.95 -12.26
C VAL A 176 -5.11 -19.05 -12.31
N LEU A 177 -5.29 -19.73 -13.45
CA LEU A 177 -6.18 -20.89 -13.59
C LEU A 177 -5.42 -22.21 -13.60
N TYR A 178 -4.28 -22.26 -14.30
CA TYR A 178 -3.41 -23.42 -14.29
C TYR A 178 -1.93 -23.01 -14.30
N PRO A 179 -1.13 -23.48 -13.33
CA PRO A 179 -1.48 -24.37 -12.22
C PRO A 179 -2.38 -23.77 -11.12
N GLY A 180 -2.64 -22.46 -11.13
CA GLY A 180 -3.63 -21.82 -10.26
C GLY A 180 -3.01 -20.97 -9.16
N ASN A 181 -3.69 -19.86 -8.81
CA ASN A 181 -3.35 -19.02 -7.66
C ASN A 181 -4.61 -18.47 -6.95
N PRO A 182 -5.35 -19.33 -6.22
CA PRO A 182 -6.61 -18.92 -5.62
C PRO A 182 -6.50 -17.79 -4.58
N PRO A 183 -5.50 -17.78 -3.67
CA PRO A 183 -5.33 -16.68 -2.72
C PRO A 183 -5.19 -15.31 -3.38
N TYR A 184 -4.41 -15.23 -4.47
CA TYR A 184 -4.27 -14.00 -5.24
C TYR A 184 -5.60 -13.59 -5.89
N LEU A 185 -6.28 -14.52 -6.57
CA LEU A 185 -7.54 -14.22 -7.27
C LEU A 185 -8.64 -13.75 -6.31
N GLU A 186 -8.76 -14.41 -5.16
CA GLU A 186 -9.76 -14.06 -4.14
C GLU A 186 -9.52 -12.65 -3.60
N TYR A 187 -8.27 -12.31 -3.31
CA TYR A 187 -7.93 -10.98 -2.86
C TYR A 187 -8.13 -9.92 -3.95
N ALA A 188 -7.65 -10.15 -5.17
CA ALA A 188 -7.77 -9.22 -6.28
C ALA A 188 -9.23 -8.93 -6.67
N ARG A 189 -10.13 -9.90 -6.47
CA ARG A 189 -11.58 -9.78 -6.74
C ARG A 189 -12.42 -9.40 -5.53
N SER A 190 -11.81 -9.28 -4.36
CA SER A 190 -12.53 -8.95 -3.13
C SER A 190 -12.97 -7.48 -3.10
N SER A 191 -14.16 -7.27 -2.54
CA SER A 191 -14.67 -5.94 -2.18
C SER A 191 -13.84 -5.31 -1.07
N VAL A 192 -13.96 -3.99 -0.91
CA VAL A 192 -13.30 -3.25 0.19
C VAL A 192 -13.75 -3.79 1.55
N GLU A 193 -15.03 -4.13 1.70
CA GLU A 193 -15.61 -4.69 2.91
C GLU A 193 -14.94 -6.02 3.27
N GLN A 194 -14.78 -6.92 2.30
CA GLN A 194 -14.10 -8.20 2.50
C GLN A 194 -12.63 -8.00 2.87
N LYS A 195 -11.90 -7.11 2.17
CA LYS A 195 -10.50 -6.79 2.50
C LYS A 195 -10.37 -6.26 3.93
N ARG A 196 -11.29 -5.38 4.36
CA ARG A 196 -11.33 -4.82 5.72
C ARG A 196 -11.56 -5.89 6.77
N GLU A 197 -12.48 -6.82 6.52
CA GLU A 197 -12.77 -7.93 7.42
C GLU A 197 -11.55 -8.86 7.57
N THR A 198 -10.96 -9.30 6.44
CA THR A 198 -9.74 -10.12 6.47
C THR A 198 -8.60 -9.43 7.20
N ALA A 199 -8.46 -8.11 7.04
CA ALA A 199 -7.41 -7.34 7.69
C ALA A 199 -7.56 -7.23 9.22
N LYS A 200 -8.71 -7.60 9.82
CA LYS A 200 -8.85 -7.73 11.27
C LYS A 200 -7.99 -8.87 11.84
N GLY A 201 -7.66 -9.87 11.02
CA GLY A 201 -6.77 -10.99 11.38
C GLY A 201 -5.30 -10.61 11.56
N GLY A 202 -4.91 -9.36 11.29
CA GLY A 202 -3.53 -8.88 11.40
C GLY A 202 -2.70 -9.06 10.11
N PRO A 203 -1.39 -8.77 10.17
CA PRO A 203 -0.51 -8.93 9.02
C PRO A 203 -0.28 -10.38 8.66
N MET A 204 0.01 -10.62 7.38
CA MET A 204 0.39 -11.94 6.88
C MET A 204 1.79 -12.31 7.38
N LYS A 205 1.92 -13.45 8.08
CA LYS A 205 3.19 -13.94 8.66
C LYS A 205 3.91 -15.00 7.83
N GLY A 206 3.37 -15.35 6.67
CA GLY A 206 3.85 -16.43 5.80
C GLY A 206 3.07 -16.44 4.49
N TYR A 207 3.54 -17.16 3.48
CA TYR A 207 2.80 -17.26 2.21
C TYR A 207 1.44 -17.94 2.42
N ASN A 208 0.38 -17.37 1.85
CA ASN A 208 -0.89 -18.09 1.77
C ASN A 208 -0.80 -19.14 0.67
N VAL A 209 -0.66 -20.40 1.08
CA VAL A 209 -0.54 -21.57 0.19
C VAL A 209 -1.85 -22.34 0.04
N GLU A 210 -2.97 -21.80 0.54
CA GLU A 210 -4.26 -22.47 0.47
C GLU A 210 -4.65 -22.76 -0.98
N ARG A 211 -4.98 -24.02 -1.27
CA ARG A 211 -5.35 -24.50 -2.61
C ARG A 211 -4.28 -24.27 -3.68
N ILE A 212 -3.02 -24.14 -3.28
CA ILE A 212 -1.85 -24.23 -4.16
C ILE A 212 -1.24 -25.63 -3.99
N SER A 213 -0.85 -26.28 -5.08
CA SER A 213 -0.28 -27.64 -5.00
C SER A 213 1.09 -27.66 -4.30
N GLU A 214 1.39 -28.71 -3.54
CA GLU A 214 2.70 -28.87 -2.86
C GLU A 214 3.89 -28.75 -3.84
N ARG A 215 3.75 -29.30 -5.05
CA ARG A 215 4.76 -29.16 -6.11
C ARG A 215 5.07 -27.70 -6.43
N GLN A 216 4.06 -26.83 -6.47
CA GLN A 216 4.26 -25.40 -6.72
C GLN A 216 4.85 -24.70 -5.49
N VAL A 217 4.41 -25.05 -4.28
CA VAL A 217 4.96 -24.51 -3.04
C VAL A 217 6.47 -24.82 -2.94
N ASN A 218 6.89 -26.00 -3.35
CA ASN A 218 8.29 -26.44 -3.25
C ASN A 218 9.13 -26.17 -4.52
N SER A 219 8.66 -25.32 -5.44
CA SER A 219 9.26 -25.18 -6.79
C SER A 219 10.48 -24.27 -6.89
N TYR A 220 10.53 -23.19 -6.10
CA TYR A 220 11.57 -22.16 -6.23
C TYR A 220 12.15 -21.67 -4.90
N MET A 221 11.42 -21.82 -3.80
CA MET A 221 11.85 -21.43 -2.47
C MET A 221 12.24 -22.66 -1.64
N PRO A 222 13.21 -22.54 -0.72
CA PRO A 222 13.47 -23.57 0.28
C PRO A 222 12.22 -23.89 1.12
N GLU A 223 12.14 -25.12 1.60
CA GLU A 223 11.06 -25.52 2.51
C GLU A 223 11.07 -24.64 3.77
N GLY A 224 9.88 -24.14 4.16
CA GLY A 224 9.73 -23.28 5.33
C GLY A 224 10.12 -21.81 5.12
N ASP A 225 10.46 -21.40 3.90
CA ASP A 225 10.73 -20.01 3.56
C ASP A 225 9.51 -19.10 3.80
N THR A 226 9.76 -17.89 4.32
CA THR A 226 8.73 -16.90 4.63
C THR A 226 9.04 -15.55 4.00
N PRO A 227 8.02 -14.69 3.76
CA PRO A 227 8.24 -13.31 3.33
C PRO A 227 9.15 -12.53 4.27
N ALA A 228 9.96 -11.62 3.73
CA ALA A 228 10.81 -10.74 4.52
C ALA A 228 10.02 -9.67 5.31
N PHE A 229 8.77 -9.40 4.92
CA PHE A 229 7.95 -8.33 5.48
C PHE A 229 6.57 -8.83 5.90
N GLU A 230 6.12 -8.40 7.07
CA GLU A 230 4.75 -8.60 7.54
C GLU A 230 3.86 -7.47 7.00
N VAL A 231 3.02 -7.77 6.01
CA VAL A 231 2.16 -6.78 5.34
C VAL A 231 0.68 -7.12 5.45
N ILE A 232 -0.13 -6.08 5.67
CA ILE A 232 -1.61 -6.17 5.65
C ILE A 232 -2.14 -5.91 4.23
N GLY A 233 -1.48 -5.00 3.48
CA GLY A 233 -1.99 -4.41 2.24
C GLY A 233 -2.85 -3.16 2.47
N ASN A 234 -3.33 -2.55 1.40
CA ASN A 234 -4.26 -1.42 1.45
C ASN A 234 -5.70 -1.91 1.24
N ARG A 235 -6.41 -2.04 2.37
CA ARG A 235 -7.80 -2.52 2.43
C ARG A 235 -8.83 -1.61 1.75
N ASN A 236 -8.48 -0.37 1.42
CA ASN A 236 -9.38 0.60 0.82
C ASN A 236 -9.33 0.60 -0.71
N LEU A 237 -8.38 -0.09 -1.35
CA LEU A 237 -8.26 -0.09 -2.81
C LEU A 237 -9.41 -0.85 -3.47
N VAL A 238 -9.95 -0.27 -4.54
CA VAL A 238 -10.96 -0.89 -5.39
C VAL A 238 -10.29 -1.44 -6.65
N TYR A 239 -10.46 -2.73 -6.88
CA TYR A 239 -9.98 -3.41 -8.06
C TYR A 239 -11.13 -3.77 -8.99
N GLN A 240 -10.91 -3.58 -10.29
CA GLN A 240 -11.71 -4.20 -11.33
C GLN A 240 -10.86 -5.27 -11.99
N SER A 241 -11.29 -6.53 -11.87
CA SER A 241 -10.52 -7.67 -12.37
C SER A 241 -11.27 -8.43 -13.45
N VAL A 242 -10.56 -8.82 -14.51
CA VAL A 242 -11.11 -9.56 -15.65
C VAL A 242 -10.14 -10.67 -16.06
N LEU A 243 -10.66 -11.90 -16.18
CA LEU A 243 -9.92 -13.00 -16.81
C LEU A 243 -9.85 -12.81 -18.31
N ARG A 244 -8.63 -12.82 -18.85
CA ARG A 244 -8.35 -12.84 -20.29
C ARG A 244 -7.76 -14.20 -20.66
N GLN A 245 -8.64 -15.12 -21.05
CA GLN A 245 -8.27 -16.45 -21.51
C GLN A 245 -8.17 -16.46 -23.05
N PRO A 246 -6.98 -16.70 -23.64
CA PRO A 246 -6.87 -16.90 -25.08
C PRO A 246 -7.63 -18.15 -25.52
N GLU A 247 -8.21 -18.11 -26.72
CA GLU A 247 -8.98 -19.23 -27.28
C GLU A 247 -8.14 -20.52 -27.32
N GLY A 248 -8.74 -21.63 -26.91
CA GLY A 248 -8.10 -22.94 -26.88
C GLY A 248 -6.99 -23.11 -25.83
N LYS A 249 -6.75 -22.12 -24.95
CA LYS A 249 -5.79 -22.25 -23.85
C LYS A 249 -6.47 -22.61 -22.54
N ARG A 250 -5.84 -23.51 -21.78
CA ARG A 250 -6.32 -23.95 -20.44
C ARG A 250 -6.18 -22.85 -19.38
N ASP A 251 -5.25 -21.94 -19.57
CA ASP A 251 -4.85 -20.92 -18.61
C ASP A 251 -5.15 -19.52 -19.15
N ALA A 252 -5.15 -18.53 -18.26
CA ALA A 252 -5.54 -17.16 -18.54
C ALA A 252 -4.62 -16.15 -17.84
N ILE A 253 -4.64 -14.90 -18.30
CA ILE A 253 -4.09 -13.76 -17.57
C ILE A 253 -5.21 -13.12 -16.75
N GLU A 254 -5.03 -12.98 -15.44
CA GLU A 254 -5.88 -12.09 -14.64
C GLU A 254 -5.41 -10.66 -14.85
N VAL A 255 -6.28 -9.82 -15.41
CA VAL A 255 -6.01 -8.39 -15.58
C VAL A 255 -6.75 -7.62 -14.51
N THR A 256 -6.01 -7.13 -13.52
CA THR A 256 -6.56 -6.36 -12.39
C THR A 256 -6.19 -4.89 -12.54
N ARG A 257 -7.19 -4.01 -12.58
CA ARG A 257 -6.97 -2.54 -12.60
C ARG A 257 -7.34 -1.94 -11.27
N CYS A 258 -6.46 -1.11 -10.72
CA CYS A 258 -6.85 -0.22 -9.63
C CYS A 258 -7.72 0.89 -10.22
N VAL A 259 -8.99 0.96 -9.81
CA VAL A 259 -9.95 1.94 -10.33
C VAL A 259 -10.21 3.08 -9.35
N GLY A 260 -9.73 2.96 -8.12
CA GLY A 260 -9.97 3.93 -7.06
C GLY A 260 -9.66 3.36 -5.70
N TRP A 261 -10.10 4.07 -4.68
CA TRP A 261 -10.12 3.61 -3.31
C TRP A 261 -11.38 4.15 -2.63
N VAL A 262 -11.85 3.46 -1.60
CA VAL A 262 -12.94 3.89 -0.74
C VAL A 262 -12.34 4.39 0.57
N GLU A 263 -12.22 5.71 0.70
CA GLU A 263 -12.05 6.31 2.03
C GLU A 263 -13.39 6.32 2.76
N GLN A 264 -13.36 6.17 4.08
CA GLN A 264 -14.53 6.47 4.92
C GLN A 264 -14.57 7.97 5.27
N ASP A 265 -14.39 8.81 4.26
CA ASP A 265 -14.57 10.24 4.39
C ASP A 265 -16.02 10.57 4.02
N GLY A 266 -16.78 11.09 4.99
CA GLY A 266 -18.20 11.36 4.84
C GLY A 266 -18.49 12.32 3.68
N GLY A 267 -19.50 11.98 2.88
CA GLY A 267 -20.06 12.84 1.85
C GLY A 267 -21.57 12.90 1.98
N ILE A 268 -22.15 14.06 1.72
CA ILE A 268 -23.61 14.24 1.65
C ILE A 268 -23.98 14.47 0.18
N LEU A 269 -24.95 13.71 -0.32
CA LEU A 269 -25.61 13.98 -1.59
C LEU A 269 -26.95 14.65 -1.29
N LEU A 270 -27.13 15.86 -1.79
CA LEU A 270 -28.37 16.63 -1.70
C LEU A 270 -29.07 16.60 -3.06
N ASP A 271 -30.32 16.15 -3.09
CA ASP A 271 -31.19 16.17 -4.27
C ASP A 271 -32.13 17.38 -4.18
N PHE A 272 -32.06 18.27 -5.18
CA PHE A 272 -32.92 19.45 -5.29
C PHE A 272 -34.04 19.26 -6.32
N GLY A 273 -34.14 18.07 -6.93
CA GLY A 273 -35.10 17.74 -7.98
C GLY A 273 -34.65 18.13 -9.38
N ASP A 274 -34.00 19.29 -9.55
CA ASP A 274 -33.45 19.75 -10.83
C ASP A 274 -31.94 19.48 -10.97
N HIS A 275 -31.24 19.26 -9.85
CA HIS A 275 -29.84 18.86 -9.83
C HIS A 275 -29.48 18.15 -8.52
N TRP A 276 -28.33 17.48 -8.55
CA TRP A 276 -27.69 16.89 -7.38
C TRP A 276 -26.49 17.73 -6.97
N MET A 277 -26.27 17.89 -5.68
CA MET A 277 -25.05 18.48 -5.12
C MET A 277 -24.38 17.51 -4.16
N GLY A 278 -23.15 17.12 -4.48
CA GLY A 278 -22.28 16.35 -3.58
C GLY A 278 -21.40 17.28 -2.76
N VAL A 279 -21.51 17.19 -1.43
CA VAL A 279 -20.59 17.84 -0.49
C VAL A 279 -19.67 16.77 0.08
N PHE A 280 -18.43 16.74 -0.39
CA PHE A 280 -17.39 15.86 0.14
C PHE A 280 -16.66 16.58 1.27
N ILE A 281 -16.80 16.09 2.49
CA ILE A 281 -16.20 16.73 3.66
C ILE A 281 -14.91 15.99 3.97
N GLY A 282 -13.81 16.44 3.35
CA GLY A 282 -12.48 16.00 3.75
C GLY A 282 -12.30 16.26 5.24
N PHE A 283 -12.04 15.21 6.02
CA PHE A 283 -11.59 15.26 7.42
C PHE A 283 -12.57 15.75 8.51
N ALA A 284 -13.90 15.69 8.33
CA ALA A 284 -14.85 16.09 9.40
C ALA A 284 -15.84 15.01 9.86
N SER A 285 -15.51 13.73 9.76
CA SER A 285 -16.28 12.66 10.42
C SER A 285 -16.18 12.65 11.96
N GLN A 286 -15.83 13.77 12.60
CA GLN A 286 -15.73 13.89 14.06
C GLN A 286 -16.48 15.09 14.63
N ALA A 287 -17.63 15.48 14.06
CA ALA A 287 -18.57 16.33 14.83
C ALA A 287 -19.30 15.51 15.92
N VAL A 288 -19.33 14.18 15.76
CA VAL A 288 -19.97 13.25 16.68
C VAL A 288 -19.05 12.04 16.78
N HIS A 289 -18.64 11.66 17.99
CA HIS A 289 -17.91 10.40 18.17
C HIS A 289 -18.82 9.25 17.78
N THR A 290 -18.30 8.26 17.07
CA THR A 290 -19.05 7.04 16.75
C THR A 290 -18.40 5.82 17.38
N ASP A 291 -19.19 4.81 17.74
CA ASP A 291 -18.68 3.48 18.09
C ASP A 291 -18.13 2.73 16.86
N ALA A 292 -17.68 1.50 17.06
CA ALA A 292 -17.09 0.67 16.00
C ALA A 292 -18.08 0.29 14.90
N GLU A 293 -19.38 0.42 15.18
CA GLU A 293 -20.51 0.16 14.29
C GLU A 293 -21.01 1.45 13.61
N GLY A 294 -20.40 2.59 13.91
CA GLY A 294 -20.73 3.90 13.33
C GLY A 294 -21.91 4.60 14.00
N GLN A 295 -22.35 4.16 15.19
CA GLN A 295 -23.44 4.80 15.94
C GLN A 295 -22.92 5.98 16.78
N PRO A 296 -23.66 7.09 16.89
CA PRO A 296 -23.31 8.22 17.75
C PRO A 296 -23.06 7.84 19.22
N THR A 297 -21.98 8.38 19.78
CA THR A 297 -21.61 8.26 21.19
C THR A 297 -21.32 9.65 21.76
N PRO A 298 -22.01 10.10 22.83
CA PRO A 298 -23.12 9.42 23.52
C PRO A 298 -24.39 9.25 22.65
N PRO A 299 -25.30 8.32 22.99
CA PRO A 299 -26.49 8.03 22.18
C PRO A 299 -27.49 9.19 22.06
N HIS A 300 -27.39 10.20 22.93
CA HIS A 300 -28.22 11.41 22.93
C HIS A 300 -27.38 12.64 23.33
N GLY A 301 -27.85 13.84 22.95
CA GLY A 301 -27.27 15.12 23.41
C GLY A 301 -26.13 15.69 22.55
N TYR A 302 -25.77 15.04 21.45
CA TYR A 302 -24.89 15.57 20.41
C TYR A 302 -25.66 16.53 19.49
N LEU A 303 -24.97 17.52 18.91
CA LEU A 303 -25.58 18.39 17.91
C LEU A 303 -25.92 17.59 16.65
N THR A 304 -27.17 17.71 16.21
CA THR A 304 -27.61 17.18 14.92
C THR A 304 -27.56 18.27 13.86
N TRP A 305 -27.38 17.88 12.60
CA TRP A 305 -27.47 18.81 11.47
C TRP A 305 -28.84 19.51 11.38
N ASN A 306 -29.90 18.83 11.83
CA ASN A 306 -31.22 19.44 11.93
C ASN A 306 -31.22 20.62 12.92
N GLU A 307 -30.52 20.52 14.05
CA GLU A 307 -30.41 21.64 15.00
C GLU A 307 -29.58 22.81 14.46
N LEU A 308 -28.58 22.54 13.61
CA LEU A 308 -27.71 23.55 13.00
C LEU A 308 -28.34 24.26 11.79
N LEU A 309 -29.04 23.50 10.94
CA LEU A 309 -29.47 23.95 9.62
C LEU A 309 -30.97 24.23 9.53
N ASN A 310 -31.78 23.82 10.51
CA ASN A 310 -33.23 24.03 10.43
C ASN A 310 -33.56 25.53 10.47
N PRO A 311 -34.14 26.07 9.38
CA PRO A 311 -34.46 27.49 9.26
C PRO A 311 -35.49 27.95 10.31
N GLU A 312 -36.30 27.03 10.85
CA GLU A 312 -37.33 27.32 11.85
C GLU A 312 -36.78 27.48 13.28
N ILE A 313 -35.53 27.09 13.53
CA ILE A 313 -34.87 27.29 14.83
C ILE A 313 -34.34 28.73 14.90
N PRO A 314 -34.82 29.58 15.83
CA PRO A 314 -34.35 30.96 15.97
C PRO A 314 -32.83 31.03 16.21
N GLY A 315 -32.15 32.02 15.63
CA GLY A 315 -30.69 32.15 15.71
C GLY A 315 -30.12 32.23 17.13
N GLU A 316 -30.90 32.72 18.10
CA GLU A 316 -30.55 32.70 19.54
C GLU A 316 -30.54 31.27 20.13
N GLN A 317 -31.37 30.35 19.63
CA GLN A 317 -31.39 28.94 20.04
C GLN A 317 -30.31 28.11 19.33
N ARG A 318 -29.84 28.54 18.15
CA ARG A 318 -28.66 27.98 17.47
C ARG A 318 -27.33 28.23 18.21
N LYS A 319 -27.35 28.97 19.34
CA LYS A 319 -26.20 29.15 20.23
C LYS A 319 -25.92 27.97 21.16
N ARG A 320 -26.59 26.81 20.99
CA ARG A 320 -26.04 25.56 21.50
C ARG A 320 -24.73 25.29 20.75
N ARG A 321 -23.61 25.67 21.37
CA ARG A 321 -22.29 25.20 20.97
C ARG A 321 -22.23 23.71 21.31
N ASP A 322 -21.64 22.90 20.45
CA ASP A 322 -21.22 21.56 20.86
C ASP A 322 -20.32 21.77 22.06
N VAL A 323 -20.81 21.33 23.21
CA VAL A 323 -20.02 21.28 24.41
C VAL A 323 -19.21 19.99 24.23
N HIS A 324 -18.06 20.08 23.53
CA HIS A 324 -16.78 19.52 23.99
C HIS A 324 -15.66 19.42 22.96
N ASP A 325 -15.90 19.51 21.64
CA ASP A 325 -14.78 19.37 20.70
C ASP A 325 -13.83 20.58 20.74
N ARG A 326 -12.66 20.35 21.36
CA ARG A 326 -11.55 21.31 21.57
C ARG A 326 -11.80 22.41 22.60
N THR A 327 -12.68 22.20 23.58
CA THR A 327 -12.74 23.10 24.74
C THR A 327 -11.43 23.06 25.54
N VAL A 328 -10.86 21.87 25.72
CA VAL A 328 -9.56 21.67 26.34
C VAL A 328 -8.61 21.07 25.32
N THR A 329 -7.47 21.70 25.08
CA THR A 329 -6.47 21.23 24.12
C THR A 329 -5.15 20.92 24.79
N ILE A 330 -4.40 19.95 24.27
CA ILE A 330 -3.00 19.71 24.64
C ILE A 330 -2.16 20.77 23.92
N SER A 331 -1.71 21.78 24.65
CA SER A 331 -0.93 22.88 24.05
C SER A 331 0.57 22.63 24.08
N GLU A 332 1.06 21.90 25.08
CA GLU A 332 2.48 21.65 25.25
C GLU A 332 2.73 20.26 25.87
N ALA A 333 3.88 19.67 25.59
CA ALA A 333 4.41 18.51 26.28
C ALA A 333 5.91 18.70 26.58
N LEU A 334 6.33 18.38 27.81
CA LEU A 334 7.72 18.33 28.21
C LEU A 334 8.11 16.87 28.40
N ILE A 335 8.98 16.39 27.51
CA ILE A 335 9.48 15.02 27.49
C ILE A 335 10.83 15.01 28.20
N ARG A 336 10.92 14.28 29.31
CA ARG A 336 12.13 14.10 30.09
C ARG A 336 12.65 12.71 29.76
N HIS A 337 13.86 12.66 29.21
CA HIS A 337 14.50 11.41 28.79
C HIS A 337 14.63 10.45 29.98
N HIS A 338 13.85 9.36 29.94
CA HIS A 338 13.82 8.34 30.99
C HIS A 338 15.07 7.46 30.91
N GLY A 339 16.15 7.90 31.54
CA GLY A 339 17.25 6.99 31.91
C GLY A 339 16.86 6.13 33.12
N ALA A 340 17.64 5.09 33.42
CA ALA A 340 17.44 4.19 34.57
C ALA A 340 17.62 4.84 35.97
N ASP A 341 17.58 6.18 36.03
CA ASP A 341 17.75 6.96 37.25
C ASP A 341 16.36 7.31 37.85
N PRO A 342 16.01 6.77 39.04
CA PRO A 342 14.74 7.01 39.71
C PRO A 342 14.56 8.46 40.22
N THR A 343 15.56 9.34 40.06
CA THR A 343 15.43 10.79 40.36
C THR A 343 14.89 11.61 39.20
N THR A 344 14.68 10.99 38.03
CA THR A 344 14.14 11.65 36.84
C THR A 344 12.69 12.08 37.09
N LYS A 345 12.43 13.39 37.05
CA LYS A 345 11.06 13.93 37.24
C LYS A 345 10.15 13.40 36.11
N PRO A 346 8.85 13.14 36.39
CA PRO A 346 7.90 12.63 35.40
C PRO A 346 7.73 13.58 34.20
N ASP A 347 7.29 13.05 33.06
CA ASP A 347 6.90 13.86 31.90
C ASP A 347 5.76 14.81 32.28
N MET A 348 5.59 15.88 31.50
CA MET A 348 4.51 16.83 31.74
C MET A 348 3.75 17.15 30.46
N ILE A 349 2.46 17.38 30.60
CA ILE A 349 1.62 17.95 29.56
C ILE A 349 0.95 19.22 30.08
N THR A 350 0.75 20.19 29.19
CA THR A 350 -0.01 21.40 29.48
C THR A 350 -1.33 21.37 28.73
N LEU A 351 -2.43 21.41 29.47
CA LEU A 351 -3.77 21.54 28.93
C LEU A 351 -4.20 23.01 28.93
N THR A 352 -4.84 23.44 27.85
CA THR A 352 -5.39 24.79 27.70
C THR A 352 -6.90 24.74 27.58
N ASN A 353 -7.62 25.37 28.50
CA ASN A 353 -9.06 25.58 28.39
C ASN A 353 -9.34 26.84 27.55
N ARG A 354 -9.96 26.65 26.39
CA ARG A 354 -10.36 27.69 25.44
C ARG A 354 -11.80 28.18 25.63
N ALA A 355 -12.58 27.55 26.51
CA ALA A 355 -13.93 28.00 26.83
C ALA A 355 -13.95 29.20 27.78
N ASP A 356 -15.11 29.85 27.82
CA ASP A 356 -15.42 30.97 28.69
C ASP A 356 -15.91 30.52 30.09
N ALA A 357 -15.93 29.21 30.35
CA ALA A 357 -16.29 28.56 31.61
C ALA A 357 -15.18 27.60 32.11
N PRO A 358 -15.07 27.35 33.43
CA PRO A 358 -14.15 26.34 33.96
C PRO A 358 -14.58 24.93 33.56
N VAL A 359 -13.62 24.02 33.41
CA VAL A 359 -13.85 22.59 33.10
C VAL A 359 -13.36 21.74 34.26
N VAL A 360 -14.24 20.89 34.79
CA VAL A 360 -13.88 19.88 35.80
C VAL A 360 -13.33 18.66 35.06
N LEU A 361 -12.17 18.17 35.48
CA LEU A 361 -11.40 17.12 34.78
C LEU A 361 -11.48 15.75 35.48
N ASN A 362 -12.46 15.56 36.35
CA ASN A 362 -12.63 14.28 37.07
C ASN A 362 -12.85 13.14 36.07
N GLY A 363 -12.11 12.04 36.22
CA GLY A 363 -12.20 10.89 35.33
C GLY A 363 -11.56 11.09 33.94
N TRP A 364 -11.06 12.29 33.61
CA TRP A 364 -10.34 12.52 32.35
C TRP A 364 -8.97 11.85 32.40
N SER A 365 -8.43 11.49 31.24
CA SER A 365 -7.14 10.80 31.17
C SER A 365 -6.30 11.19 29.95
N ILE A 366 -5.00 10.95 30.05
CA ILE A 366 -4.03 11.06 28.97
C ILE A 366 -3.61 9.66 28.55
N ARG A 367 -3.60 9.41 27.24
CA ARG A 367 -3.13 8.16 26.64
C ARG A 367 -1.97 8.40 25.69
N ASN A 368 -0.90 7.63 25.82
CA ASN A 368 0.24 7.66 24.89
C ASN A 368 0.03 6.69 23.70
N HIS A 369 0.98 6.67 22.77
CA HIS A 369 0.95 5.77 21.59
C HIS A 369 1.08 4.27 21.93
N LYS A 370 1.60 3.93 23.12
CA LYS A 370 1.69 2.54 23.60
C LYS A 370 0.39 2.05 24.24
N GLY A 371 -0.55 2.96 24.49
CA GLY A 371 -1.81 2.68 25.16
C GLY A 371 -1.77 2.87 26.69
N ASP A 372 -0.65 3.29 27.26
CA ASP A 372 -0.55 3.60 28.68
C ASP A 372 -1.42 4.81 29.00
N ASN A 373 -2.10 4.78 30.15
CA ASN A 373 -3.05 5.81 30.58
C ASN A 373 -2.64 6.45 31.92
N GLU A 374 -2.75 7.76 32.02
CA GLU A 374 -2.68 8.52 33.28
C GLU A 374 -4.00 9.28 33.49
N TYR A 375 -4.70 9.01 34.59
CA TYR A 375 -5.87 9.80 34.98
C TYR A 375 -5.46 11.16 35.55
N LEU A 376 -6.17 12.21 35.17
CA LEU A 376 -5.97 13.53 35.74
C LEU A 376 -6.46 13.54 37.20
N PRO A 377 -5.84 14.35 38.10
CA PRO A 377 -6.16 14.31 39.52
C PRO A 377 -7.64 14.59 39.82
N ASP A 378 -8.22 13.81 40.73
CA ASP A 378 -9.59 14.05 41.20
C ASP A 378 -9.73 15.45 41.80
N GLY A 379 -10.80 16.15 41.39
CA GLY A 379 -11.05 17.54 41.76
C GLY A 379 -10.24 18.56 40.95
N ALA A 380 -9.46 18.14 39.95
CA ALA A 380 -8.78 19.08 39.06
C ALA A 380 -9.79 19.93 38.26
N VAL A 381 -9.60 21.25 38.29
CA VAL A 381 -10.44 22.21 37.56
C VAL A 381 -9.57 23.12 36.71
N LEU A 382 -9.73 23.02 35.39
CA LEU A 382 -9.07 23.90 34.44
C LEU A 382 -9.88 25.17 34.25
N ARG A 383 -9.42 26.26 34.85
CA ARG A 383 -10.12 27.56 34.80
C ARG A 383 -10.26 28.08 33.36
N ARG A 384 -11.34 28.84 33.11
CA ARG A 384 -11.61 29.46 31.80
C ARG A 384 -10.40 30.21 31.25
N ARG A 385 -10.11 30.07 29.96
CA ARG A 385 -9.00 30.77 29.26
C ARG A 385 -7.65 30.66 30.00
N ARG A 386 -7.36 29.51 30.60
CA ARG A 386 -6.12 29.24 31.34
C ARG A 386 -5.47 27.94 30.91
N ARG A 387 -4.18 27.85 31.22
CA ARG A 387 -3.34 26.68 31.00
C ARG A 387 -2.97 26.08 32.34
N GLN A 388 -2.88 24.75 32.41
CA GLN A 388 -2.40 24.04 33.59
C GLN A 388 -1.60 22.82 33.16
N SER A 389 -0.49 22.57 33.85
CA SER A 389 0.37 21.44 33.56
C SER A 389 0.11 20.30 34.54
N PHE A 390 0.16 19.07 34.03
CA PHE A 390 -0.03 17.83 34.75
C PHE A 390 1.18 16.93 34.56
N GLN A 391 1.59 16.24 35.61
CA GLN A 391 2.68 15.27 35.58
C GLN A 391 2.15 13.90 35.19
N LEU A 392 2.89 13.18 34.35
CA LEU A 392 2.56 11.84 33.89
C LEU A 392 3.48 10.83 34.56
N HIS A 393 2.96 10.09 35.54
CA HIS A 393 3.74 9.10 36.29
C HIS A 393 3.67 7.72 35.63
N ASN A 394 2.49 7.35 35.10
CA ASN A 394 2.24 6.04 34.51
C ASN A 394 2.06 6.11 32.97
N CYS A 395 2.30 7.27 32.36
CA CYS A 395 2.11 7.48 30.92
C CYS A 395 3.34 8.20 30.33
N ALA A 396 4.45 7.47 30.22
CA ALA A 396 5.69 8.03 29.68
C ALA A 396 5.57 8.36 28.19
N LEU A 397 6.13 9.50 27.78
CA LEU A 397 6.19 9.96 26.40
C LEU A 397 7.49 9.48 25.75
N SER A 398 7.42 9.03 24.49
CA SER A 398 8.61 8.58 23.75
C SER A 398 9.44 9.76 23.26
N ASP A 399 10.76 9.62 23.30
CA ASP A 399 11.75 10.49 22.69
C ASP A 399 11.88 10.30 21.17
N GLU A 400 11.42 9.17 20.62
CA GLU A 400 11.40 8.90 19.18
C GLU A 400 10.20 9.53 18.44
N GLY A 401 9.33 10.23 19.18
CA GLY A 401 8.06 10.75 18.67
C GLY A 401 6.89 9.86 19.03
N GLY A 402 5.67 10.37 18.87
CA GLY A 402 4.47 9.63 19.23
C GLY A 402 3.21 10.48 19.18
N THR A 403 2.13 9.90 19.72
CA THR A 403 0.82 10.54 19.86
C THR A 403 0.45 10.67 21.33
N ILE A 404 -0.16 11.80 21.68
CA ILE A 404 -0.76 12.06 22.99
C ILE A 404 -2.25 12.29 22.76
N THR A 405 -3.10 11.55 23.46
CA THR A 405 -4.56 11.67 23.36
C THR A 405 -5.13 12.09 24.71
N LEU A 406 -5.98 13.13 24.71
CA LEU A 406 -6.77 13.54 25.86
C LEU A 406 -8.15 12.89 25.76
N LEU A 407 -8.58 12.22 26.81
CA LEU A 407 -9.86 11.53 26.92
C LEU A 407 -10.70 12.14 28.05
N ASN A 408 -12.02 12.24 27.88
CA ASN A 408 -12.94 12.64 28.94
C ASN A 408 -13.29 11.47 29.88
N GLU A 409 -14.17 11.73 30.84
CA GLU A 409 -14.64 10.73 31.83
C GLU A 409 -15.36 9.52 31.21
N GLN A 410 -15.90 9.65 29.99
CA GLN A 410 -16.50 8.55 29.22
C GLN A 410 -15.48 7.79 28.35
N GLY A 411 -14.20 8.19 28.37
CA GLY A 411 -13.15 7.62 27.51
C GLY A 411 -13.20 8.11 26.06
N LEU A 412 -13.99 9.14 25.76
CA LEU A 412 -14.08 9.75 24.43
C LEU A 412 -12.94 10.75 24.22
N LYS A 413 -12.44 10.84 22.99
CA LYS A 413 -11.30 11.69 22.64
C LYS A 413 -11.70 13.17 22.59
N VAL A 414 -11.14 13.97 23.49
CA VAL A 414 -11.34 15.43 23.52
C VAL A 414 -10.33 16.17 22.65
N ASP A 415 -9.08 15.70 22.64
CA ASP A 415 -8.01 16.24 21.79
C ASP A 415 -6.93 15.18 21.52
N GLY A 416 -6.10 15.41 20.51
CA GLY A 416 -4.93 14.58 20.30
C GLY A 416 -3.89 15.24 19.42
N VAL A 417 -2.64 15.11 19.83
CA VAL A 417 -1.48 15.74 19.18
C VAL A 417 -0.45 14.69 18.82
N ARG A 418 0.35 14.99 17.79
CA ARG A 418 1.45 14.14 17.34
C ARG A 418 2.74 14.94 17.31
N TYR A 419 3.84 14.33 17.69
CA TYR A 419 5.18 14.92 17.66
C TYR A 419 6.21 13.92 17.13
N THR A 420 7.33 14.42 16.63
CA THR A 420 8.43 13.64 16.04
C THR A 420 9.69 13.66 16.92
N ALA A 421 10.60 12.71 16.72
CA ALA A 421 11.91 12.67 17.41
C ALA A 421 12.70 13.99 17.29
N THR A 422 12.56 14.71 16.18
CA THR A 422 13.24 16.00 16.00
C THR A 422 12.74 17.09 16.95
N GLN A 423 11.53 16.94 17.50
CA GLN A 423 10.92 17.89 18.44
C GLN A 423 11.26 17.59 19.92
N THR A 424 11.84 16.42 20.23
CA THR A 424 12.02 15.89 21.61
C THR A 424 13.41 16.17 22.21
N SER A 425 14.12 17.19 21.71
CA SER A 425 15.46 17.53 22.20
C SER A 425 15.47 17.68 23.75
N PRO A 426 16.49 17.15 24.46
CA PRO A 426 16.51 17.16 25.92
C PRO A 426 16.24 18.54 26.53
N GLY A 427 15.20 18.65 27.36
CA GLY A 427 14.79 19.91 28.01
C GLY A 427 13.92 20.85 27.16
N HIS A 428 13.58 20.46 25.92
CA HIS A 428 12.71 21.23 25.05
C HIS A 428 11.22 20.93 25.33
N VAL A 429 10.40 21.97 25.31
CA VAL A 429 8.94 21.86 25.40
C VAL A 429 8.39 21.75 23.98
N VAL A 430 7.78 20.62 23.65
CA VAL A 430 7.03 20.45 22.39
C VAL A 430 5.76 21.29 22.49
N SER A 431 5.60 22.27 21.61
CA SER A 431 4.39 23.08 21.50
C SER A 431 3.54 22.64 20.31
N PHE A 432 2.22 22.71 20.45
CA PHE A 432 1.24 22.21 19.48
C PHE A 432 0.28 23.30 18.98
#